data_AF-A0A945N820-F1
#
_entry.id   AF-A0A945N820-F1
#
_cell.length_a   1.000
_cell.length_b   1.000
_cell.length_c   1.000
_cell.angle_alpha   90.00
_cell.angle_beta   90.00
_cell.angle_gamma   90.00
#
_symmetry.space_group_name_H-M   'P 1'
#
loop_
_entity.id
_entity.type
_entity.pdbx_description
1 polymer ?
#
loop_
_entity_poly.entity_id
_entity_poly.type
_entity_poly.pdbx_seq_one_letter_code
_entity_poly.pdbx_strand_id
1 'polypeptide(L)'
;QGLRWQWLDGDELRTESPVLPAVRLDPVSGRKTFFNSVIAAFTGWNDTRNVGHRAVQLGGGAYLPSAVFEQFLDRAATEVVNVPWQVGDMLWLDNRLVMHARQPFEGPRQIYTAIALESG
;
A
#
# COMPACT_ATOMS: atom_id res chain seq x y z
N GLN A 1 0.56 17.22 7.08
CA GLN A 1 -0.10 17.71 5.85
C GLN A 1 -1.48 17.07 5.78
N GLY A 2 -2.51 17.83 5.41
CA GLY A 2 -3.89 17.33 5.33
C GLY A 2 -4.25 16.84 3.92
N LEU A 3 -5.34 16.08 3.82
CA LEU A 3 -5.97 15.74 2.55
C LEU A 3 -6.74 16.96 2.02
N ARG A 4 -6.77 17.13 0.69
CA ARG A 4 -7.82 17.91 0.03
C ARG A 4 -9.09 17.07 -0.02
N TRP A 5 -10.25 17.72 0.05
CA TRP A 5 -11.52 17.04 0.01
C TRP A 5 -12.58 17.88 -0.69
N GLN A 6 -13.56 17.21 -1.29
CA GLN A 6 -14.68 17.81 -1.98
C GLN A 6 -15.91 16.92 -1.80
N TRP A 7 -17.01 17.50 -1.34
CA TRP A 7 -18.32 16.86 -1.41
C TRP A 7 -18.81 16.84 -2.85
N LEU A 8 -19.28 15.67 -3.29
CA LEU A 8 -19.90 15.43 -4.58
C LEU A 8 -21.41 15.27 -4.39
N ASP A 9 -22.13 15.21 -5.51
CA ASP A 9 -23.55 14.86 -5.48
C ASP A 9 -23.75 13.44 -4.91
N GLY A 10 -24.90 13.18 -4.32
CA GLY A 10 -25.22 11.85 -3.77
C GLY A 10 -24.60 11.53 -2.41
N ASP A 11 -24.21 12.55 -1.64
CA ASP A 11 -23.58 12.41 -0.31
C ASP A 11 -22.25 11.64 -0.35
N GLU A 12 -21.49 11.83 -1.44
CA GLU A 12 -20.18 11.22 -1.63
C GLU A 12 -19.04 12.21 -1.32
N LEU A 13 -17.99 11.73 -0.66
CA LEU A 13 -16.81 12.53 -0.36
C LEU A 13 -15.62 12.06 -1.19
N ARG A 14 -15.09 12.94 -2.03
CA ARG A 14 -13.80 12.73 -2.69
C ARG A 14 -12.69 13.28 -1.81
N THR A 15 -11.64 12.50 -1.62
CA THR A 15 -10.41 12.94 -0.96
C THR A 15 -9.21 12.80 -1.89
N GLU A 16 -8.21 13.66 -1.70
CA GLU A 16 -6.97 13.64 -2.47
C GLU A 16 -5.80 13.96 -1.53
N SER A 17 -4.78 13.11 -1.52
CA SER A 17 -3.56 13.40 -0.78
C SER A 17 -2.75 14.53 -1.43
N PRO A 18 -1.87 15.22 -0.69
CA PRO A 18 -0.80 15.97 -1.32
C PRO A 18 0.09 15.04 -2.16
N VAL A 19 0.96 15.63 -2.99
CA VAL A 19 2.03 14.86 -3.65
C VAL A 19 2.99 14.36 -2.58
N LEU A 20 3.15 13.04 -2.51
CA LEU A 20 4.00 12.37 -1.54
C LEU A 20 5.17 11.65 -2.23
N PRO A 21 6.34 11.53 -1.58
CA PRO A 21 7.44 10.72 -2.12
C PRO A 21 7.02 9.25 -2.26
N ALA A 22 7.17 8.70 -3.46
CA ALA A 22 6.98 7.26 -3.71
C ALA A 22 8.16 6.44 -3.16
N VAL A 23 9.37 7.00 -3.20
CA VAL A 23 10.58 6.40 -2.64
C VAL A 23 11.03 7.22 -1.44
N ARG A 24 11.26 6.56 -0.31
CA ARG A 24 11.75 7.18 0.93
C ARG A 24 13.15 6.68 1.25
N LEU A 25 13.85 7.41 2.11
CA LEU A 25 15.09 6.92 2.72
C LEU A 25 14.76 6.42 4.11
N ASP A 26 15.17 5.19 4.41
CA ASP A 26 15.16 4.67 5.76
C ASP A 26 16.23 5.41 6.59
N PRO A 27 15.87 6.06 7.72
CA PRO A 27 16.81 6.88 8.49
C PRO A 27 17.91 6.06 9.17
N VAL A 28 17.69 4.77 9.41
CA VAL A 28 18.66 3.91 10.10
C VAL A 28 19.72 3.36 9.14
N SER A 29 19.27 2.75 8.04
CA SER A 29 20.15 2.10 7.07
C SER A 29 20.55 2.98 5.88
N GLY A 30 19.89 4.12 5.69
CA GLY A 30 20.07 4.99 4.51
C GLY A 30 19.55 4.39 3.19
N ARG A 31 18.89 3.23 3.23
CA ARG A 31 18.42 2.54 2.03
C ARG A 31 17.17 3.22 1.46
N LYS A 32 17.04 3.18 0.13
CA LYS A 32 15.80 3.58 -0.55
C LYS A 32 14.71 2.52 -0.34
N THR A 33 13.53 2.93 0.08
CA THR A 33 12.39 2.05 0.33
C THR A 33 11.18 2.49 -0.48
N PHE A 34 10.38 1.52 -0.93
CA PHE A 34 9.14 1.76 -1.65
C PHE A 34 7.96 1.85 -0.66
N PHE A 35 8.02 2.82 0.25
CA PHE A 35 7.02 3.00 1.30
C PHE A 35 5.90 3.93 0.84
N ASN A 36 4.89 3.34 0.20
CA ASN A 36 3.68 4.01 -0.29
C ASN A 36 2.55 2.98 -0.49
N SER A 37 1.36 3.45 -0.87
CA SER A 37 0.18 2.60 -1.09
C SER A 37 -0.18 2.39 -2.56
N VAL A 38 0.75 2.66 -3.49
CA VAL A 38 0.45 2.66 -4.94
C VAL A 38 0.00 1.27 -5.42
N ILE A 39 0.64 0.19 -4.97
CA ILE A 39 0.20 -1.19 -5.29
C ILE A 39 -1.24 -1.41 -4.83
N ALA A 40 -1.53 -1.12 -3.56
CA ALA A 40 -2.84 -1.36 -2.97
C ALA A 40 -3.95 -0.53 -3.62
N ALA A 41 -3.68 0.75 -3.92
CA ALA A 41 -4.64 1.62 -4.58
C ALA A 41 -4.89 1.20 -6.03
N PHE A 42 -3.83 0.92 -6.79
CA PHE A 42 -3.93 0.57 -8.20
C PHE A 42 -4.68 -0.75 -8.43
N THR A 43 -4.44 -1.77 -7.60
CA THR A 43 -5.02 -3.10 -7.78
C THR A 43 -6.29 -3.33 -6.95
N GLY A 44 -6.43 -2.65 -5.81
CA GLY A 44 -7.43 -2.99 -4.79
C GLY A 44 -8.57 -2.01 -4.62
N TRP A 45 -8.43 -0.74 -5.02
CA TRP A 45 -9.49 0.27 -4.85
C TRP A 45 -10.48 0.23 -6.01
N ASN A 46 -11.15 -0.90 -6.14
CA ASN A 46 -12.16 -1.16 -7.15
C ASN A 46 -13.51 -1.41 -6.45
N ASP A 47 -14.38 -0.40 -6.48
CA ASP A 47 -15.76 -0.49 -6.03
C ASP A 47 -16.65 0.32 -6.99
N THR A 48 -17.91 0.55 -6.62
CA THR A 48 -18.84 1.32 -7.47
C THR A 48 -18.43 2.78 -7.68
N ARG A 49 -17.51 3.31 -6.86
CA ARG A 49 -17.09 4.72 -6.82
C ARG A 49 -15.65 4.91 -7.27
N ASN A 50 -14.82 3.87 -7.10
CA ASN A 50 -13.38 3.93 -7.31
C ASN A 50 -12.94 2.95 -8.39
N VAL A 51 -12.01 3.42 -9.20
CA VAL A 51 -11.36 2.62 -10.24
C VAL A 51 -9.87 2.64 -9.97
N GLY A 52 -9.28 1.49 -9.64
CA GLY A 52 -7.90 1.40 -9.13
C GLY A 52 -6.86 2.04 -10.07
N HIS A 53 -6.97 1.80 -11.38
CA HIS A 53 -6.05 2.41 -12.36
C HIS A 53 -6.18 3.94 -12.50
N ARG A 54 -7.19 4.56 -11.86
CA ARG A 54 -7.37 6.01 -11.74
C ARG A 54 -7.26 6.51 -10.30
N ALA A 55 -6.95 5.64 -9.35
CA ALA A 55 -6.81 6.00 -7.93
C ALA A 55 -5.48 6.67 -7.61
N VAL A 56 -4.48 6.57 -8.50
CA VAL A 56 -3.13 7.13 -8.30
C VAL A 56 -2.74 8.03 -9.44
N GLN A 57 -2.25 9.23 -9.08
CA GLN A 57 -1.64 10.18 -10.00
C GLN A 57 -0.16 10.36 -9.65
N LEU A 58 0.65 10.60 -10.68
CA LEU A 58 2.01 11.10 -10.55
C LEU A 58 1.98 12.52 -9.98
N GLY A 59 3.12 13.00 -9.48
CA GLY A 59 3.22 14.34 -8.88
C GLY A 59 2.83 15.50 -9.82
N GLY A 60 2.81 15.27 -11.14
CA GLY A 60 2.32 16.22 -12.15
C GLY A 60 0.83 16.10 -12.49
N GLY A 61 0.06 15.25 -11.81
CA GLY A 61 -1.39 15.05 -12.01
C GLY A 61 -1.78 14.04 -13.09
N ALA A 62 -0.84 13.58 -13.92
CA ALA A 62 -1.10 12.48 -14.85
C ALA A 62 -1.36 11.17 -14.08
N TYR A 63 -2.30 10.34 -14.55
CA TYR A 63 -2.51 9.00 -13.98
C TYR A 63 -1.27 8.13 -14.15
N LEU A 64 -1.11 7.19 -13.22
CA LEU A 64 -0.03 6.21 -13.29
C LEU A 64 -0.16 5.36 -14.58
N PRO A 65 0.88 5.30 -15.44
CA PRO A 65 0.81 4.53 -16.68
C PRO A 65 0.63 3.03 -16.40
N SER A 66 -0.55 2.49 -16.70
CA SER A 66 -0.93 1.11 -16.34
C SER A 66 0.07 0.08 -16.84
N ALA A 67 0.46 0.14 -18.11
CA ALA A 67 1.39 -0.83 -18.70
C ALA A 67 2.78 -0.85 -18.02
N VAL A 68 3.24 0.29 -17.51
CA VAL A 68 4.51 0.36 -16.77
C VAL A 68 4.33 -0.20 -15.37
N PHE A 69 3.20 0.11 -14.73
CA PHE A 69 2.96 -0.34 -13.37
C PHE A 69 2.64 -1.83 -13.29
N GLU A 70 1.99 -2.41 -14.30
CA GLU A 70 1.77 -3.85 -14.43
C GLU A 70 3.10 -4.61 -14.49
N GLN A 71 4.07 -4.15 -15.28
CA GLN A 71 5.42 -4.73 -15.30
C GLN A 71 6.12 -4.64 -13.94
N PHE A 72 5.92 -3.53 -13.23
CA PHE A 72 6.43 -3.39 -11.86
C PHE A 72 5.76 -4.38 -10.90
N LEU A 73 4.46 -4.61 -11.01
CA LEU A 73 3.73 -5.58 -10.19
C LEU A 73 4.25 -7.00 -10.42
N ASP A 74 4.48 -7.38 -11.68
CA ASP A 74 5.05 -8.70 -12.02
C ASP A 74 6.42 -8.90 -11.36
N ARG A 75 7.27 -7.86 -11.37
CA ARG A 75 8.56 -7.92 -10.69
C ARG A 75 8.42 -7.93 -9.17
N ALA A 76 7.53 -7.11 -8.61
CA ALA A 76 7.30 -7.07 -7.17
C ALA A 76 6.81 -8.42 -6.65
N ALA A 77 5.98 -9.14 -7.42
CA ALA A 77 5.48 -10.46 -7.07
C ALA A 77 6.60 -11.50 -6.91
N THR A 78 7.73 -11.37 -7.62
CA THR A 78 8.86 -12.32 -7.47
C THR A 78 9.66 -12.12 -6.18
N GLU A 79 9.49 -10.98 -5.52
CA GLU A 79 10.19 -10.64 -4.27
C GLU A 79 9.33 -10.98 -3.02
N VAL A 80 8.17 -11.61 -3.21
CA VAL A 80 7.24 -11.97 -2.13
C VAL A 80 7.71 -13.24 -1.41
N VAL A 81 7.76 -13.18 -0.08
CA VAL A 81 7.97 -14.33 0.80
C VAL A 81 6.66 -14.70 1.47
N ASN A 82 6.09 -15.85 1.11
CA ASN A 82 4.89 -16.38 1.76
C ASN A 82 5.28 -17.17 3.01
N VAL A 83 4.86 -16.68 4.18
CA VAL A 83 5.10 -17.35 5.47
C VAL A 83 3.96 -18.33 5.76
N PRO A 84 4.21 -19.66 5.83
CA PRO A 84 3.19 -20.65 6.16
C PRO A 84 2.96 -20.67 7.68
N TRP A 85 2.06 -19.81 8.14
CA TRP A 85 1.74 -19.64 9.57
C TRP A 85 1.40 -20.94 10.29
N GLN A 86 1.99 -21.13 11.46
CA GLN A 86 1.64 -22.14 12.45
C GLN A 86 1.20 -21.48 13.77
N VAL A 87 0.45 -22.22 14.58
CA VAL A 87 0.02 -21.74 15.89
C VAL A 87 1.24 -21.51 16.78
N GLY A 88 1.36 -20.30 17.32
CA GLY A 88 2.50 -19.88 18.15
C GLY A 88 3.57 -19.12 17.39
N ASP A 89 3.51 -19.07 16.06
CA ASP A 89 4.43 -18.24 15.27
C ASP A 89 4.25 -16.75 15.60
N MET A 90 5.38 -16.04 15.64
CA MET A 90 5.41 -14.59 15.75
C MET A 90 6.31 -14.03 14.64
N LEU A 91 5.73 -13.13 13.83
CA LEU A 91 6.48 -12.36 12.84
C LEU A 91 6.68 -10.94 13.36
N TRP A 92 7.94 -10.54 13.50
CA TRP A 92 8.31 -9.14 13.66
C TRP A 92 8.82 -8.62 12.32
N LEU A 93 8.31 -7.46 11.88
CA LEU A 93 8.80 -6.78 10.69
C LEU A 93 9.03 -5.29 10.97
N ASP A 94 9.98 -4.71 10.23
CA ASP A 94 10.13 -3.26 10.16
C ASP A 94 9.20 -2.72 9.07
N ASN A 95 8.20 -1.95 9.49
CA ASN A 95 7.19 -1.41 8.58
C ASN A 95 7.80 -0.50 7.50
N ARG A 96 8.95 0.15 7.77
CA ARG A 96 9.63 1.03 6.79
C ARG A 96 10.24 0.26 5.63
N LEU A 97 10.58 -1.01 5.87
CA LEU A 97 11.34 -1.84 4.95
C LEU A 97 10.48 -2.89 4.24
N VAL A 98 9.37 -3.32 4.87
CA VAL A 98 8.57 -4.45 4.41
C VAL A 98 7.12 -4.04 4.17
N MET A 99 6.65 -4.25 2.94
CA MET A 99 5.22 -4.27 2.63
C MET A 99 4.66 -5.66 2.95
N HIS A 100 3.48 -5.73 3.57
CA HIS A 100 2.82 -6.98 3.89
C HIS A 100 1.42 -7.02 3.27
N ALA A 101 0.98 -8.22 2.93
CA ALA A 101 -0.31 -8.49 2.32
C ALA A 101 -0.87 -9.82 2.82
N ARG A 102 -1.97 -10.27 2.23
CA ARG A 102 -2.65 -11.50 2.63
C ARG A 102 -3.02 -12.31 1.40
N GLN A 103 -2.63 -13.58 1.37
CA GLN A 103 -3.17 -14.55 0.41
C GLN A 103 -4.63 -14.89 0.73
N PRO A 104 -5.46 -15.22 -0.28
CA PRO A 104 -6.75 -15.88 -0.05
C PRO A 104 -6.59 -17.10 0.87
N PHE A 105 -7.59 -17.37 1.70
CA PHE A 105 -7.60 -18.53 2.60
C PHE A 105 -9.04 -19.01 2.79
N GLU A 106 -9.17 -20.25 3.26
CA GLU A 106 -10.46 -20.88 3.58
C GLU A 106 -10.48 -21.35 5.04
N GLY A 107 -11.68 -21.43 5.62
CA GLY A 107 -11.89 -21.90 6.99
C GLY A 107 -11.49 -20.91 8.09
N PRO A 108 -11.54 -21.34 9.36
CA PRO A 108 -11.19 -20.49 10.50
C PRO A 108 -9.71 -20.09 10.49
N ARG A 109 -9.44 -18.79 10.60
CA ARG A 109 -8.09 -18.24 10.71
C ARG A 109 -8.09 -17.04 11.65
N GLN A 110 -7.16 -17.01 12.59
CA GLN A 110 -6.99 -15.88 13.51
C GLN A 110 -5.51 -15.48 13.57
N ILE A 111 -5.25 -14.19 13.33
CA ILE A 111 -3.93 -13.56 13.43
C ILE A 111 -4.11 -12.32 14.30
N TYR A 112 -3.26 -12.17 15.31
CA TYR A 112 -3.22 -10.98 16.16
C TYR A 112 -2.09 -10.06 15.70
N THR A 113 -2.26 -8.75 15.91
CA THR A 113 -1.29 -7.74 15.49
C THR A 113 -1.05 -6.73 16.60
N ALA A 114 0.18 -6.26 16.72
CA ALA A 114 0.56 -5.12 17.54
C ALA A 114 1.37 -4.13 16.71
N ILE A 115 1.23 -2.84 17.00
CA ILE A 115 1.99 -1.77 16.34
C ILE A 115 2.93 -1.17 17.37
N ALA A 116 4.22 -1.18 17.07
CA ALA A 116 5.23 -0.48 17.85
C ALA A 116 5.35 0.97 17.36
N LEU A 117 5.44 1.90 18.30
CA LEU A 117 5.85 3.27 18.02
C LEU A 117 7.38 3.33 18.06
N GLU A 118 7.96 4.20 17.24
CA GLU A 118 9.36 4.56 17.44
C GLU A 118 9.52 5.25 18.79
N SER A 119 10.40 4.71 19.63
CA SER A 119 11.00 5.47 20.72
C SER A 119 12.05 6.40 20.14
N GLY A 120 11.88 7.71 20.35
CA GLY A 120 12.83 8.75 19.93
C GLY A 120 14.18 8.68 20.65
#